data_AF-X6CBV7-F1
#
_entry.id   AF-X6CBV7-F1
#
_cell.length_a   1.000
_cell.length_b   1.000
_cell.length_c   1.000
_cell.angle_alpha   90.00
_cell.angle_beta   90.00
_cell.angle_gamma   90.00
#
_symmetry.space_group_name_H-M   'P 1'
#
loop_
_entity.id
_entity.type
_entity.pdbx_description
1 polymer ?
#
loop_
_entity_poly.entity_id
_entity_poly.type
_entity_poly.pdbx_seq_one_letter_code
_entity_poly.pdbx_strand_id
1 'polypeptide(L)'
;MVPQYYDLPSMTALTAFEASARNLSFQLAASELGVTSAEISRQIKTIEDDLGVPLFVRRGTGVMLTSAGKDIFSALASSLSKASDVVRTMKRGRPGNAMMLRAMR
;
A
#
# COMPACT_ATOMS: atom_id res chain seq x y z
N MET A 1 18.71 4.15 -9.19
CA MET A 1 18.23 3.56 -7.92
C MET A 1 17.65 4.71 -7.11
N VAL A 2 16.33 4.71 -6.87
CA VAL A 2 15.68 5.76 -6.06
C VAL A 2 16.10 5.54 -4.60
N PRO A 3 16.50 6.58 -3.84
CA PRO A 3 16.82 6.42 -2.43
C PRO A 3 15.64 5.82 -1.68
N GLN A 4 15.89 4.78 -0.89
CA GLN A 4 14.90 4.24 0.04
C GLN A 4 14.70 5.29 1.15
N TYR A 5 13.78 6.22 0.94
CA TYR A 5 13.36 7.11 2.01
C TYR A 5 12.69 6.24 3.08
N TYR A 6 13.25 6.22 4.29
CA TYR A 6 12.77 5.50 5.49
C TYR A 6 13.16 4.02 5.66
N ASP A 7 14.17 3.50 4.95
CA ASP A 7 14.58 2.07 5.05
C ASP A 7 13.42 1.09 4.83
N LEU A 8 12.45 1.50 4.01
CA LEU A 8 11.29 0.70 3.65
C LEU A 8 11.56 -0.09 2.36
N PRO A 9 10.84 -1.20 2.13
CA PRO A 9 10.76 -1.81 0.82
C PRO A 9 10.23 -0.83 -0.23
N SER A 10 10.45 -1.15 -1.51
CA SER A 10 9.91 -0.34 -2.61
C SER A 10 8.39 -0.14 -2.48
N MET A 11 7.88 1.01 -2.96
CA MET A 11 6.43 1.28 -2.93
C MET A 11 5.62 0.21 -3.66
N THR A 12 6.17 -0.40 -4.72
CA THR A 12 5.55 -1.53 -5.43
C THR A 12 5.41 -2.74 -4.50
N ALA A 13 6.45 -3.07 -3.74
CA ALA A 13 6.43 -4.17 -2.80
C ALA A 13 5.43 -3.93 -1.65
N LEU A 14 5.45 -2.72 -1.08
CA LEU A 14 4.49 -2.33 -0.04
C LEU A 14 3.04 -2.38 -0.53
N THR A 15 2.80 -1.96 -1.77
CA THR A 15 1.46 -2.02 -2.39
C THR A 15 1.02 -3.47 -2.62
N ALA A 16 1.92 -4.33 -3.09
CA ALA A 16 1.64 -5.77 -3.24
C ALA A 16 1.32 -6.42 -1.89
N PHE A 17 2.06 -6.05 -0.84
CA PHE A 17 1.80 -6.50 0.53
C PHE A 17 0.44 -6.04 1.06
N GLU A 18 0.12 -4.74 0.99
CA GLU A 18 -1.16 -4.21 1.47
C GLU A 18 -2.35 -4.90 0.80
N ALA A 19 -2.33 -5.00 -0.54
CA ALA A 19 -3.41 -5.62 -1.29
C ALA A 19 -3.55 -7.11 -0.94
N SER A 20 -2.44 -7.82 -0.76
CA SER A 20 -2.44 -9.23 -0.36
C SER A 20 -2.96 -9.43 1.05
N ALA A 21 -2.58 -8.55 1.99
CA ALA A 21 -2.99 -8.59 3.38
C ALA A 21 -4.49 -8.31 3.54
N ARG A 22 -5.02 -7.33 2.80
CA ARG A 22 -6.45 -7.00 2.80
C ARG A 22 -7.31 -8.08 2.16
N ASN A 23 -6.86 -8.68 1.06
CA ASN A 23 -7.62 -9.70 0.33
C ASN A 23 -7.42 -11.12 0.87
N LEU A 24 -6.38 -11.36 1.69
CA LEU A 24 -5.94 -12.70 2.12
C LEU A 24 -5.72 -13.67 0.94
N SER A 25 -5.38 -13.11 -0.24
CA SER A 25 -5.20 -13.85 -1.49
C SER A 25 -4.27 -13.09 -2.44
N PHE A 26 -3.22 -13.76 -2.89
CA PHE A 26 -2.30 -13.21 -3.89
C PHE A 26 -2.94 -13.12 -5.28
N GLN A 27 -3.92 -13.96 -5.59
CA GLN A 27 -4.64 -13.91 -6.88
C GLN A 27 -5.57 -12.70 -6.95
N LEU A 28 -6.31 -12.41 -5.88
CA LEU A 28 -7.16 -11.23 -5.81
C LEU A 28 -6.31 -9.95 -5.81
N ALA A 29 -5.22 -9.91 -5.04
CA ALA A 29 -4.30 -8.78 -5.04
C ALA A 29 -3.66 -8.55 -6.42
N ALA A 30 -3.26 -9.61 -7.12
CA ALA A 30 -2.74 -9.52 -8.49
C ALA A 30 -3.77 -8.94 -9.46
N SER A 31 -5.01 -9.42 -9.38
CA SER A 31 -6.13 -8.90 -10.19
C SER A 31 -6.41 -7.44 -9.90
N GLU A 32 -6.35 -7.01 -8.63
CA GLU A 32 -6.57 -5.64 -8.22
C GLU A 32 -5.49 -4.69 -8.76
N LEU A 33 -4.24 -5.13 -8.72
CA LEU A 33 -3.07 -4.33 -9.12
C LEU A 33 -2.73 -4.45 -10.62
N GLY A 34 -3.46 -5.25 -11.38
CA GLY A 34 -3.21 -5.45 -12.82
C GLY A 34 -1.88 -6.16 -13.11
N VAL A 35 -1.45 -7.06 -12.22
CA VAL A 35 -0.20 -7.83 -12.35
C VAL A 35 -0.46 -9.33 -12.22
N THR A 36 0.60 -10.15 -12.32
CA THR A 36 0.48 -11.60 -12.14
C THR A 36 0.62 -12.00 -10.66
N SER A 37 0.04 -13.12 -10.26
CA SER A 37 0.24 -13.68 -8.92
C SER A 37 1.70 -14.06 -8.65
N ALA A 38 2.47 -14.39 -9.69
CA ALA A 38 3.91 -14.60 -9.59
C ALA A 38 4.65 -13.31 -9.24
N GLU A 39 4.26 -12.17 -9.82
CA GLU A 39 4.81 -10.86 -9.47
C GLU A 39 4.53 -10.51 -8.02
N ILE A 40 3.27 -10.68 -7.57
CA ILE A 40 2.90 -10.47 -6.15
C ILE A 40 3.77 -11.35 -5.25
N SER A 41 3.84 -12.66 -5.51
CA SER A 41 4.63 -13.58 -4.70
C SER A 41 6.11 -13.20 -4.65
N ARG A 42 6.68 -12.71 -5.75
CA ARG A 42 8.06 -12.23 -5.80
C ARG A 42 8.24 -10.99 -4.93
N GLN A 43 7.34 -10.01 -5.03
CA GLN A 43 7.40 -8.79 -4.23
C GLN A 43 7.27 -9.07 -2.74
N ILE A 44 6.35 -9.96 -2.33
CA ILE A 44 6.23 -10.39 -0.93
C ILE A 44 7.52 -11.06 -0.46
N LYS A 45 8.06 -11.98 -1.26
CA LYS A 45 9.29 -12.68 -0.92
C LYS A 45 10.47 -11.72 -0.72
N THR A 46 10.60 -10.70 -1.56
CA THR A 46 11.64 -9.66 -1.37
C THR A 46 11.54 -8.99 0.00
N ILE A 47 10.34 -8.70 0.48
CA ILE A 47 10.14 -8.11 1.82
C ILE A 47 10.50 -9.13 2.90
N GLU A 48 10.03 -10.36 2.79
CA GLU A 48 10.30 -11.42 3.77
C GLU A 48 11.79 -11.76 3.86
N ASP A 49 12.50 -11.78 2.73
CA ASP A 49 13.94 -12.03 2.66
C ASP A 49 14.75 -10.88 3.32
N ASP A 50 14.33 -9.64 3.12
CA ASP A 50 14.95 -8.45 3.75
C ASP A 50 14.71 -8.41 5.27
N LEU A 51 13.50 -8.76 5.72
CA LEU A 51 13.14 -8.79 7.13
C LEU A 51 13.61 -10.06 7.88
N GLY A 52 13.95 -11.12 7.14
CA GLY A 52 14.32 -12.43 7.70
C GLY A 52 13.17 -13.17 8.39
N VAL A 53 11.92 -12.73 8.20
CA VAL A 53 10.72 -13.34 8.81
C VAL A 53 9.56 -13.43 7.81
N PRO A 54 8.76 -14.51 7.85
CA PRO A 54 7.59 -14.63 6.99
C PRO A 54 6.48 -13.68 7.44
N LEU A 55 5.83 -13.03 6.47
CA LEU A 55 4.67 -12.17 6.66
C LEU A 55 3.36 -12.91 6.35
N PHE A 56 3.42 -13.94 5.51
CA PHE A 56 2.28 -14.80 5.19
C PHE A 56 2.55 -16.27 5.48
N VAL A 57 1.47 -17.01 5.75
CA VAL A 57 1.43 -18.48 5.74
C VAL A 57 0.39 -18.96 4.75
N ARG A 58 0.71 -20.00 3.99
CA ARG A 58 -0.24 -20.60 3.03
C ARG A 58 -1.34 -21.36 3.78
N ARG A 59 -2.57 -21.23 3.29
CA ARG A 59 -3.75 -22.01 3.67
C ARG A 59 -4.37 -22.59 2.40
N GLY A 60 -5.09 -23.70 2.51
CA GLY A 60 -5.56 -24.50 1.36
C GLY A 60 -6.10 -23.71 0.14
N THR A 61 -6.79 -22.59 0.37
CA THR A 61 -7.34 -21.73 -0.69
C THR A 61 -6.85 -20.27 -0.67
N GLY A 62 -5.78 -19.95 0.08
CA GLY A 62 -5.32 -18.56 0.20
C GLY A 62 -4.12 -18.38 1.12
N VAL A 63 -4.02 -17.20 1.75
CA VAL A 63 -2.95 -16.87 2.69
C VAL A 63 -3.51 -16.26 3.97
N MET A 64 -2.76 -16.38 5.06
CA MET A 64 -3.04 -15.67 6.30
C MET A 64 -1.81 -14.90 6.74
N LEU A 65 -2.01 -13.76 7.40
CA LEU A 65 -0.91 -13.01 8.01
C LEU A 65 -0.32 -13.75 9.22
N THR A 66 1.01 -13.75 9.31
CA THR A 66 1.73 -14.07 10.54
C THR A 66 1.56 -12.94 11.57
N SER A 67 2.11 -13.09 12.77
CA SER A 67 2.16 -11.98 13.74
C SER A 67 2.89 -10.77 13.16
N ALA A 68 4.08 -10.96 12.57
CA ALA A 68 4.83 -9.90 11.91
C ALA A 68 4.05 -9.27 10.74
N GLY A 69 3.35 -10.08 9.94
CA GLY A 69 2.46 -9.59 8.89
C GLY A 69 1.33 -8.71 9.43
N LYS A 70 0.72 -9.07 10.55
CA LYS A 70 -0.33 -8.26 11.20
C LYS A 70 0.21 -6.92 11.70
N ASP A 71 1.41 -6.92 12.27
CA ASP A 71 2.04 -5.70 12.80
C ASP A 71 2.31 -4.69 11.67
N ILE A 72 2.96 -5.13 10.59
CA ILE A 72 3.23 -4.28 9.42
C ILE A 72 1.94 -3.82 8.76
N PHE A 73 0.96 -4.71 8.59
CA PHE A 73 -0.33 -4.35 8.00
C PHE A 73 -1.05 -3.26 8.82
N SER A 74 -1.06 -3.38 10.14
CA SER A 74 -1.66 -2.38 11.03
C SER A 74 -0.96 -1.02 10.93
N ALA A 75 0.38 -1.01 10.89
CA ALA A 75 1.17 0.20 10.74
C ALA A 75 0.94 0.88 9.37
N LEU A 76 0.93 0.10 8.29
CA LEU A 76 0.67 0.60 6.93
C LEU A 76 -0.75 1.15 6.80
N ALA A 77 -1.77 0.41 7.26
CA ALA A 77 -3.16 0.84 7.19
C ALA A 77 -3.38 2.18 7.92
N SER A 78 -2.82 2.32 9.13
CA SER A 78 -2.89 3.58 9.88
C SER A 78 -2.21 4.74 9.15
N SER A 79 -1.02 4.50 8.60
CA SER A 79 -0.23 5.53 7.92
C SER A 79 -0.88 5.99 6.62
N LEU A 80 -1.37 5.05 5.80
CA LEU A 80 -2.09 5.33 4.57
C LEU A 80 -3.43 6.02 4.83
N SER A 81 -4.14 5.65 5.90
CA SER A 81 -5.37 6.34 6.31
C SER A 81 -5.09 7.80 6.64
N LYS A 82 -4.06 8.08 7.45
CA LYS A 82 -3.67 9.47 7.79
C LYS A 82 -3.32 10.28 6.55
N ALA A 83 -2.55 9.69 5.62
CA ALA A 83 -2.23 10.34 4.35
C ALA A 83 -3.50 10.62 3.51
N SER A 84 -4.42 9.65 3.46
CA SER A 84 -5.70 9.78 2.76
C SER A 84 -6.56 10.92 3.32
N ASP A 85 -6.59 11.09 4.64
CA ASP A 85 -7.36 12.16 5.29
C ASP A 85 -6.81 13.56 4.96
N VAL A 86 -5.49 13.71 4.94
CA VAL A 86 -4.82 14.95 4.51
C VAL A 86 -5.16 15.26 3.05
N VAL A 87 -5.00 14.28 2.15
CA VAL A 87 -5.30 14.43 0.72
C VAL A 87 -6.78 14.77 0.51
N ARG A 88 -7.68 14.12 1.26
CA ARG A 88 -9.13 14.38 1.20
C ARG A 88 -9.46 15.80 1.62
N THR A 89 -8.82 16.29 2.68
CA THR A 89 -8.98 17.68 3.15
C THR A 89 -8.54 18.67 2.08
N MET A 90 -7.41 18.44 1.42
CA MET A 90 -6.93 19.29 0.31
C MET A 90 -7.88 19.27 -0.90
N LYS A 91 -8.43 18.10 -1.24
CA LYS A 91 -9.40 17.97 -2.34
C LYS A 91 -10.71 18.70 -2.04
N ARG A 92 -11.16 18.72 -0.78
CA ARG A 92 -12.37 19.44 -0.33
C ARG A 92 -12.14 20.95 -0.16
N GLY A 93 -10.92 21.34 0.21
CA GLY A 93 -10.50 22.71 0.49
C GLY A 93 -9.95 23.50 -0.70
N ARG A 94 -10.20 23.05 -1.95
CA ARG A 94 -10.05 23.91 -3.15
C ARG A 94 -11.41 24.51 -3.53
N PRO A 95 -11.87 25.61 -2.88
CA PRO A 95 -12.76 26.52 -3.58
C PRO A 95 -11.97 27.06 -4.78
N GLY A 96 -12.60 27.06 -5.94
CA GLY A 96 -11.94 27.35 -7.20
C GLY A 96 -11.34 28.77 -7.28
N ASN A 97 -10.81 29.04 -8.46
CA ASN A 97 -10.61 30.31 -9.15
C ASN A 97 -11.67 31.43 -8.95
N ALA A 98 -12.49 31.45 -7.90
CA ALA A 98 -13.50 32.45 -7.60
C ALA A 98 -12.95 33.77 -7.01
N MET A 99 -11.62 33.99 -7.01
CA MET A 99 -11.03 35.28 -6.63
C MET A 99 -10.40 36.06 -7.80
N MET A 100 -10.61 35.65 -9.05
CA MET A 100 -10.08 36.38 -10.21
C MET A 100 -11.14 37.14 -11.04
N LEU A 101 -12.29 37.49 -10.44
CA LEU A 101 -13.41 38.17 -11.13
C LEU A 101 -13.82 39.52 -10.50
N ARG A 102 -12.98 40.15 -9.67
CA ARG A 102 -13.19 41.52 -9.18
C ARG A 102 -11.89 42.33 -9.13
N ALA A 103 -11.25 42.53 -10.26
CA ALA A 103 -10.27 43.61 -10.43
C ALA A 103 -10.01 43.89 -11.91
N MET A 104 -11.03 44.35 -12.63
CA MET A 104 -10.80 45.21 -13.78
C MET A 104 -12.03 46.10 -13.93
N ARG A 105 -11.88 47.26 -13.30
CA ARG A 105 -12.75 48.40 -13.40
C ARG A 105 -12.39 49.18 -14.66
#